data_AF-A0A1J0VYD1-F1
#
_entry.id   AF-A0A1J0VYD1-F1
#
_cell.length_a   1.000
_cell.length_b   1.000
_cell.length_c   1.000
_cell.angle_alpha   90.00
_cell.angle_beta   90.00
_cell.angle_gamma   90.00
#
_symmetry.space_group_name_H-M   'P 1'
#
loop_
_entity.id
_entity.type
_entity.pdbx_description
1 polymer ?
#
loop_
_entity_poly.entity_id
_entity_poly.type
_entity_poly.pdbx_seq_one_letter_code
_entity_poly.pdbx_strand_id
1 'polypeptide(L)' 'MSFTILRNGWYSENYGRDIPTVRETGVPLSSTGDGVVASASRRDLTEAIAVVVTTEGHEDKT' A
#
# COMPACT_ATOMS: atom_id res chain seq x y z
N MET A 1 25.01 3.42 -12.60
CA MET A 1 23.64 2.99 -12.96
C MET A 1 22.70 3.85 -12.14
N SER A 2 21.75 4.52 -12.78
CA SER A 2 20.69 5.28 -12.10
C SER A 2 19.62 4.31 -11.59
N PHE A 3 18.97 4.62 -10.46
CA PHE A 3 17.86 3.84 -9.92
C PHE A 3 16.81 4.76 -9.27
N THR A 4 15.61 4.21 -9.06
CA THR A 4 14.52 4.88 -8.33
C THR A 4 13.92 3.88 -7.34
N ILE A 5 13.65 4.31 -6.10
CA ILE A 5 13.03 3.44 -5.08
C ILE A 5 11.58 3.84 -4.88
N LEU A 6 10.65 2.99 -5.31
CA LEU A 6 9.22 3.21 -5.04
C LEU A 6 8.84 2.59 -3.69
N ARG A 7 8.70 3.44 -2.67
CA ARG A 7 8.41 3.04 -1.28
C ARG A 7 6.91 2.81 -1.07
N ASN A 8 6.38 1.78 -1.70
CA ASN A 8 4.99 1.38 -1.53
C ASN A 8 4.66 1.12 -0.06
N GLY A 9 3.56 1.72 0.39
CA GLY A 9 3.02 1.54 1.74
C GLY A 9 2.23 0.25 1.90
N TRP A 10 1.24 0.28 2.80
CA TRP A 10 0.37 -0.86 3.05
C TRP A 10 -0.69 -1.02 1.96
N TYR A 11 -1.01 -2.25 1.55
CA TYR A 11 -2.11 -2.51 0.62
C TYR A 11 -3.45 -2.52 1.36
N SER A 12 -4.44 -1.78 0.88
CA SER A 12 -5.79 -1.79 1.48
C SER A 12 -6.40 -3.19 1.47
N GLU A 13 -6.10 -3.99 0.44
CA GLU A 13 -6.58 -5.36 0.33
C GLU A 13 -5.96 -6.30 1.38
N ASN A 14 -4.88 -5.92 2.07
CA ASN A 14 -4.34 -6.73 3.17
C ASN A 14 -5.37 -6.92 4.30
N TYR A 15 -6.25 -5.94 4.54
CA TYR A 15 -7.35 -6.04 5.49
C TYR A 15 -8.43 -7.04 5.06
N GLY A 16 -8.47 -7.40 3.77
CA GLY A 16 -9.43 -8.36 3.22
C GLY A 16 -9.36 -9.74 3.88
N ARG A 17 -8.17 -10.13 4.35
CA ARG A 17 -7.93 -11.41 5.03
C ARG A 17 -8.75 -11.56 6.31
N ASP A 18 -8.97 -10.46 7.03
CA ASP A 18 -9.58 -10.49 8.36
C ASP A 18 -11.11 -10.34 8.28
N ILE A 19 -11.66 -9.96 7.12
CA ILE A 19 -13.10 -9.72 6.93
C ILE A 19 -13.98 -10.89 7.42
N PRO A 20 -13.68 -12.18 7.13
CA PRO A 20 -14.51 -13.28 7.63
C PRO A 20 -14.57 -13.32 9.16
N THR A 21 -13.41 -13.24 9.83
CA THR A 21 -13.32 -13.22 11.29
C THR A 21 -14.03 -12.01 11.89
N VAL A 22 -13.87 -10.84 11.28
CA VAL A 22 -14.55 -9.61 11.74
C VAL A 22 -16.06 -9.73 11.58
N ARG A 23 -16.56 -10.37 10.52
CA ARG A 23 -17.99 -10.63 10.34
C ARG A 23 -18.57 -11.55 11.42
N GLU A 24 -17.80 -12.54 11.86
CA GLU A 24 -18.24 -13.49 12.89
C GLU A 24 -18.17 -12.92 14.30
N THR A 25 -17.10 -12.17 14.60
CA THR A 25 -16.80 -11.70 15.97
C THR A 25 -17.23 -10.27 16.25
N GLY A 26 -17.43 -9.46 15.20
CA GLY A 26 -17.63 -8.02 15.30
C GLY A 26 -16.37 -7.24 15.70
N VAL A 27 -15.20 -7.88 15.82
CA VAL A 27 -13.97 -7.28 16.35
C VAL A 27 -12.87 -7.26 15.29
N PRO A 28 -12.44 -6.08 14.80
CA PRO A 28 -11.22 -5.94 14.01
C PRO A 28 -9.99 -5.97 14.92
N LEU A 29 -9.44 -7.17 15.14
CA LEU A 29 -8.26 -7.34 15.99
C LEU A 29 -7.00 -6.77 15.31
N SER A 30 -6.38 -5.78 15.96
CA SER A 30 -5.12 -5.20 15.51
C SER A 30 -4.27 -4.74 16.70
N SER A 31 -2.98 -4.50 16.45
CA SER A 31 -2.06 -3.88 17.43
C SER A 31 -1.63 -2.48 16.98
N THR A 32 -2.47 -1.81 16.18
CA THR A 32 -2.14 -0.50 15.60
C THR A 32 -2.40 0.65 16.57
N GLY A 33 -3.15 0.42 17.65
CA GLY A 33 -3.59 1.47 18.57
C GLY A 33 -4.35 2.57 17.83
N ASP A 34 -4.08 3.83 18.16
CA ASP A 34 -4.65 5.00 17.48
C ASP A 34 -3.88 5.40 16.19
N GLY A 35 -2.93 4.57 15.75
CA GLY A 35 -2.12 4.84 14.56
C GLY A 35 -2.94 4.82 13.27
N VAL A 36 -2.69 5.80 12.39
CA VAL A 36 -3.32 5.86 11.07
C VAL A 36 -2.44 5.13 10.05
N VAL A 37 -3.00 4.11 9.39
CA VAL A 37 -2.34 3.42 8.28
C VAL A 37 -2.77 4.04 6.96
N ALA A 38 -1.87 4.82 6.35
CA ALA A 38 -2.07 5.37 5.01
C ALA A 38 -1.90 4.27 3.94
N SER A 39 -2.90 3.39 3.84
CA SER A 39 -2.94 2.34 2.83
C SER A 39 -3.43 2.86 1.48
N ALA A 40 -3.06 2.18 0.40
CA ALA A 40 -3.58 2.38 -0.95
C ALA A 40 -3.89 1.03 -1.61
N SER A 41 -4.73 1.00 -2.64
CA SER A 41 -4.98 -0.24 -3.36
C SER A 41 -3.74 -0.66 -4.17
N ARG A 42 -3.60 -1.96 -4.46
CA ARG A 42 -2.56 -2.43 -5.39
C ARG A 42 -2.69 -1.78 -6.77
N ARG A 43 -3.92 -1.47 -7.19
CA ARG A 43 -4.17 -0.76 -8.44
C ARG A 43 -3.53 0.62 -8.43
N ASP A 44 -3.79 1.43 -7.40
CA ASP A 44 -3.28 2.81 -7.32
C ASP A 44 -1.74 2.84 -7.28
N LEU A 45 -1.14 1.91 -6.52
CA LEU A 45 0.32 1.80 -6.46
C LEU A 45 0.92 1.31 -7.78
N THR A 46 0.21 0.43 -8.50
CA THR A 46 0.63 -0.03 -9.84
C THR A 46 0.54 1.10 -10.86
N GLU A 47 -0.47 1.96 -10.77
CA GLU A 47 -0.59 3.14 -11.61
C GLU A 47 0.59 4.10 -11.39
N ALA A 48 0.97 4.35 -10.13
CA ALA A 48 2.17 5.14 -9.82
C ALA A 48 3.47 4.51 -10.36
N ILE A 49 3.63 3.18 -10.21
CA ILE A 49 4.76 2.46 -10.79
C ILE A 49 4.79 2.60 -12.31
N ALA A 50 3.63 2.46 -12.97
CA ALA A 50 3.54 2.55 -14.42
C ALA A 50 3.96 3.95 -14.92
N VAL A 51 3.54 5.02 -14.24
CA VAL A 51 4.00 6.38 -14.54
C VAL A 51 5.52 6.49 -14.42
N VAL A 52 6.10 5.98 -13.33
CA VAL A 52 7.55 6.05 -13.10
C VAL A 52 8.31 5.28 -14.17
N VAL A 53 7.88 4.07 -14.54
CA VAL A 53 8.57 3.26 -15.55
C VAL A 53 8.49 3.85 -16.97
N THR A 54 7.50 4.71 -17.24
CA THR A 54 7.20 5.22 -18.59
C THR A 54 7.53 6.71 -18.81
N THR A 55 8.00 7.41 -17.77
CA THR A 55 8.35 8.84 -17.83
C THR A 55 9.79 9.05 -17.39
N GLU A 56 10.36 10.23 -17.65
CA GLU A 56 11.72 10.59 -17.23
C GLU A 56 11.69 11.51 -15.98
N GLY A 57 12.83 11.75 -15.35
CA GLY A 57 12.98 12.71 -14.25
C GLY A 57 12.87 12.11 -12.84
N HIS A 58 12.75 10.80 -12.74
CA HIS A 58 12.71 10.04 -11.48
C HIS A 58 14.08 9.47 -11.08
N GLU A 59 15.12 9.70 -11.89
CA GLU A 59 16.47 9.19 -11.67
C GLU A 59 17.01 9.62 -10.30
N ASP A 60 17.53 8.64 -9.56
CA ASP A 60 18.11 8.80 -8.22
C ASP A 60 17.13 9.43 -7.19
N LYS A 61 15.81 9.22 -7.39
CA LYS A 61 14.72 9.63 -6.47
C LYS A 61 14.16 8.47 -5.65
N THR A 62 13.42 8.83 -4.59
CA THR A 62 12.67 7.92 -3.70
C THR A 62 11.27 8.43 -3.46
#